data_AF-A0A7C7WGC5-F1
#
_entry.id   AF-A0A7C7WGC5-F1
#
_cell.length_a   1.000
_cell.length_b   1.000
_cell.length_c   1.000
_cell.angle_alpha   90.00
_cell.angle_beta   90.00
_cell.angle_gamma   90.00
#
_symmetry.space_group_name_H-M   'P 1'
#
loop_
_entity.id
_entity.type
_entity.pdbx_description
1 polymer ?
#
loop_
_entity_poly.entity_id
_entity_poly.type
_entity_poly.pdbx_seq_one_letter_code
_entity_poly.pdbx_strand_id
1 'polypeptide(L)'
;MIKSRATIRFGLLVATAAVWAMVPAAALAQAEAEFTPVTDAMIQDPAPEDWLTWRRTLNSWGYSPLDQVDRSNVGDLRMIWTRGLTEGSNQGTPLV
;
A
#
# COMPACT_ATOMS: atom_id res chain seq x y z
N MET A 1 47.86 -14.40 -30.00
CA MET A 1 47.58 -14.71 -28.58
C MET A 1 46.14 -15.16 -28.47
N ILE A 2 45.90 -16.48 -28.44
CA ILE A 2 44.56 -17.11 -28.47
C ILE A 2 44.03 -17.12 -27.04
N LYS A 3 43.07 -16.26 -26.70
CA LYS A 3 42.40 -16.32 -25.40
C LYS A 3 41.60 -17.63 -25.33
N SER A 4 41.95 -18.48 -24.37
CA SER A 4 41.41 -19.83 -24.20
C SER A 4 39.87 -19.80 -24.11
N ARG A 5 39.21 -20.64 -24.92
CA ARG A 5 37.74 -20.83 -24.92
C ARG A 5 37.18 -21.20 -23.55
N ALA A 6 38.01 -21.70 -22.63
CA ALA A 6 37.62 -22.00 -21.25
C ALA A 6 37.36 -20.75 -20.40
N THR A 7 38.11 -19.67 -20.60
CA THR A 7 37.93 -18.40 -19.86
C THR A 7 36.61 -17.73 -20.22
N ILE A 8 36.16 -17.90 -21.47
CA ILE A 8 34.88 -17.36 -21.97
C ILE A 8 33.70 -18.12 -21.37
N ARG A 9 33.80 -19.45 -21.22
CA ARG A 9 32.74 -20.29 -20.64
C ARG A 9 32.57 -20.08 -19.13
N PHE A 10 33.66 -19.84 -18.41
CA PHE A 10 33.61 -19.52 -16.97
C PHE A 10 33.02 -18.13 -16.71
N GLY A 11 33.37 -17.13 -17.54
CA GLY A 11 32.77 -15.80 -17.48
C GLY A 11 31.27 -15.80 -17.77
N LEU A 12 30.80 -16.67 -18.69
CA LEU A 12 29.38 -16.80 -19.02
C LEU A 12 28.56 -17.40 -17.87
N LEU A 13 29.11 -18.41 -17.18
CA LEU A 13 28.46 -19.08 -16.05
C LEU A 13 28.31 -18.16 -14.82
N VAL A 14 29.33 -17.34 -14.55
CA VAL A 14 29.29 -16.34 -13.46
C VAL A 14 28.30 -15.22 -13.79
N ALA A 15 28.22 -14.80 -15.06
CA ALA A 15 27.26 -13.79 -15.50
C ALA A 15 25.80 -14.29 -15.39
N THR A 16 25.52 -15.56 -15.71
CA THR A 16 24.17 -16.13 -15.52
C THR A 16 23.76 -16.25 -14.05
N ALA A 17 24.69 -16.54 -13.14
CA ALA A 17 24.39 -16.60 -11.71
C ALA A 17 24.12 -15.20 -11.10
N ALA A 18 24.84 -14.18 -11.57
CA ALA A 18 24.64 -12.79 -11.12
C ALA A 18 23.28 -12.21 -11.54
N VAL A 19 22.74 -12.64 -12.70
CA VAL A 19 21.41 -12.22 -13.17
C VAL A 19 20.28 -12.84 -12.32
N TRP A 20 20.46 -14.05 -11.80
CA TRP A 20 19.49 -14.70 -10.90
C TRP A 20 19.49 -14.13 -9.48
N ALA A 21 20.60 -13.56 -9.01
CA ALA A 21 20.67 -12.90 -7.71
C ALA A 21 19.98 -11.52 -7.69
N MET A 22 19.61 -11.00 -8.87
CA MET A 22 18.97 -9.71 -9.04
C MET A 22 17.44 -9.88 -9.13
N VAL A 23 16.87 -10.63 -8.18
CA VAL A 23 15.43 -10.52 -7.90
C VAL A 23 15.23 -9.08 -7.41
N PRO A 24 14.45 -8.24 -8.11
CA PRO A 24 14.25 -6.87 -7.65
C PRO A 24 13.54 -6.95 -6.31
N ALA A 25 14.15 -6.40 -5.25
CA ALA A 25 13.52 -6.29 -3.93
C ALA A 25 12.14 -5.61 -4.00
N ALA A 26 11.89 -4.81 -5.05
CA ALA A 26 10.58 -4.25 -5.38
C ALA A 26 9.47 -5.32 -5.54
N ALA A 27 9.78 -6.50 -6.07
CA ALA A 27 8.80 -7.58 -6.24
C ALA A 27 8.40 -8.24 -4.90
N LEU A 28 9.25 -8.17 -3.87
CA LEU A 28 8.93 -8.66 -2.52
C LEU A 28 8.20 -7.61 -1.66
N ALA A 29 8.33 -6.32 -1.99
CA ALA A 29 7.61 -5.23 -1.32
C ALA A 29 6.13 -5.15 -1.71
N GLN A 30 5.76 -5.81 -2.82
CA GLN A 30 4.39 -5.97 -3.32
C GLN A 30 3.91 -7.40 -3.08
N ALA A 31 4.08 -7.95 -1.88
CA ALA A 31 3.13 -8.94 -1.44
C ALA A 31 1.79 -8.20 -1.32
N GLU A 32 0.86 -8.43 -2.24
CA GLU A 32 -0.52 -7.99 -2.04
C GLU A 32 -0.94 -8.55 -0.67
N ALA A 33 -1.18 -7.65 0.30
CA ALA A 33 -1.91 -8.05 1.49
C ALA A 33 -3.19 -8.73 1.02
N GLU A 34 -3.58 -9.84 1.65
CA GLU A 34 -4.80 -10.54 1.30
C GLU A 34 -5.98 -9.56 1.39
N PHE A 35 -6.51 -9.17 0.23
CA PHE A 35 -7.61 -8.22 0.13
C PHE A 35 -8.92 -8.97 0.31
N THR A 36 -9.68 -8.60 1.33
CA THR A 36 -11.03 -9.12 1.55
C THR A 36 -12.01 -8.33 0.67
N PRO A 37 -12.72 -8.97 -0.27
CA PRO A 37 -13.74 -8.29 -1.06
C PRO A 37 -14.84 -7.70 -0.17
N VAL A 38 -15.14 -6.41 -0.38
CA VAL A 38 -16.22 -5.72 0.32
C VAL A 38 -17.56 -6.34 -0.07
N THR A 39 -18.37 -6.69 0.93
CA THR A 39 -19.71 -7.25 0.75
C THR A 39 -20.79 -6.22 1.04
N ASP A 40 -22.01 -6.47 0.56
CA ASP A 40 -23.17 -5.64 0.91
C ASP A 40 -23.39 -5.57 2.42
N ALA A 41 -23.15 -6.68 3.14
CA ALA A 41 -23.30 -6.72 4.60
C ALA A 41 -22.32 -5.74 5.29
N MET A 42 -21.07 -5.67 4.82
CA MET A 42 -20.07 -4.72 5.31
C MET A 42 -20.45 -3.27 5.01
N ILE A 43 -21.12 -3.00 3.89
CA ILE A 43 -21.60 -1.65 3.55
C ILE A 43 -22.77 -1.24 4.46
N GLN A 44 -23.66 -2.18 4.80
CA GLN A 44 -24.80 -1.94 5.67
C GLN A 44 -24.38 -1.72 7.14
N ASP A 45 -23.40 -2.49 7.59
CA ASP A 45 -22.86 -2.44 8.96
C ASP A 45 -21.32 -2.45 8.93
N PRO A 46 -20.69 -1.31 8.59
CA PRO A 46 -19.24 -1.23 8.49
C PRO A 46 -18.58 -1.36 9.86
N ALA A 47 -17.43 -2.04 9.90
CA ALA A 47 -16.62 -2.11 11.10
C ALA A 47 -16.22 -0.71 11.59
N PRO A 48 -15.96 -0.50 12.90
CA PRO A 48 -15.56 0.80 13.45
C PRO A 48 -14.38 1.46 12.72
N GLU A 49 -13.41 0.66 12.30
CA GLU A 49 -12.19 1.05 11.60
C GLU A 49 -12.38 1.41 10.12
N ASP A 50 -13.47 0.96 9.49
CA ASP A 50 -13.67 1.06 8.05
C ASP A 50 -14.47 2.32 7.66
N TRP A 51 -14.14 2.87 6.49
CA TRP A 51 -14.87 3.95 5.82
C TRP A 51 -15.13 3.59 4.35
N LEU A 52 -16.06 2.65 4.13
CA LEU A 52 -16.29 2.03 2.82
C LEU A 52 -17.19 2.83 1.87
N THR A 53 -17.80 3.93 2.34
CA THR A 53 -18.68 4.80 1.54
C THR A 53 -18.41 6.27 1.81
N TRP A 54 -18.91 7.18 0.97
CA TRP A 54 -18.66 8.63 1.10
C TRP A 54 -18.90 9.19 2.52
N ARG A 55 -19.89 8.67 3.26
CA ARG A 55 -20.26 9.13 4.61
C ARG A 55 -20.25 8.00 5.64
N ARG A 56 -19.45 6.95 5.40
CA ARG A 56 -19.35 5.70 6.16
C ARG A 56 -20.63 4.86 6.14
N THR A 57 -21.72 5.38 6.70
CA THR A 57 -23.02 4.71 6.84
C THR A 57 -24.03 5.22 5.80
N LEU A 58 -24.96 4.36 5.39
CA LEU A 58 -25.96 4.70 4.35
C LEU A 58 -26.93 5.84 4.74
N ASN A 59 -27.07 6.11 6.03
CA ASN A 59 -27.81 7.28 6.55
C ASN A 59 -27.04 8.61 6.43
N SER A 60 -25.84 8.60 5.84
CA SER A 60 -25.02 9.77 5.52
C SER A 60 -24.54 10.61 6.71
N TRP A 61 -24.34 10.01 7.89
CA TRP A 61 -23.92 10.74 9.10
C TRP A 61 -22.49 11.29 9.04
N GLY A 62 -21.56 10.57 8.39
CA GLY A 62 -20.15 10.97 8.39
C GLY A 62 -19.52 10.99 9.78
N TYR A 63 -19.86 10.02 10.63
CA TYR A 63 -19.37 9.88 12.00
C TYR A 63 -18.45 8.65 12.13
N SER A 64 -17.31 8.80 12.80
CA SER A 64 -16.45 7.68 13.21
C SER A 64 -16.77 7.31 14.66
N PRO A 65 -16.99 6.02 14.98
CA PRO A 65 -17.17 5.57 16.36
C PRO A 65 -15.85 5.42 17.13
N LEU A 66 -14.70 5.65 16.50
CA LEU A 66 -13.40 5.59 17.16
C LEU A 66 -13.24 6.76 18.15
N ASP A 67 -12.70 6.46 19.33
CA ASP A 67 -12.54 7.41 20.44
C ASP A 67 -11.09 7.53 20.93
N GLN A 68 -10.14 6.88 20.26
CA GLN A 68 -8.72 6.94 20.62
C GLN A 68 -8.19 8.40 20.63
N VAL A 69 -8.71 9.25 19.74
CA VAL A 69 -8.41 10.68 19.71
C VAL A 69 -9.60 11.43 20.31
N ASP A 70 -9.33 12.19 21.37
CA ASP A 70 -10.34 12.91 22.13
C ASP A 70 -9.88 14.32 22.53
N ARG A 71 -10.70 15.03 23.33
CA ARG A 71 -10.40 16.40 23.75
C ARG A 71 -9.14 16.55 24.60
N SER A 72 -8.68 15.47 25.23
CA SER A 72 -7.51 15.48 26.09
C SER A 72 -6.20 15.32 25.32
N ASN A 73 -6.22 14.65 24.16
CA ASN A 73 -5.01 14.30 23.40
C ASN A 73 -4.97 14.86 21.96
N VAL A 74 -6.05 15.48 21.46
CA VAL A 74 -6.07 16.05 20.10
C VAL A 74 -4.96 17.08 19.84
N GLY A 75 -4.46 17.73 20.90
CA GLY A 75 -3.32 18.66 20.82
C GLY A 75 -1.98 18.01 20.46
N ASP A 76 -1.86 16.69 20.60
CA ASP A 76 -0.61 15.95 20.39
C ASP A 76 -0.49 15.34 18.97
N LEU A 77 -1.47 15.60 18.10
CA LEU A 77 -1.48 15.08 16.73
C LEU A 77 -0.26 15.55 15.94
N ARG A 78 0.37 14.62 15.22
CA ARG A 78 1.53 14.86 14.34
C ARG A 78 1.30 14.27 12.96
N MET A 79 1.90 14.88 11.94
CA MET A 79 1.90 14.33 10.58
C MET A 79 2.70 13.02 10.55
N ILE A 80 2.07 11.93 10.09
CA ILE A 80 2.70 10.62 9.96
C ILE A 80 3.25 10.41 8.55
N TRP A 81 2.49 10.79 7.52
CA TRP A 81 2.90 10.72 6.11
C TRP A 81 2.10 11.68 5.24
N THR A 82 2.56 11.90 4.01
CA THR A 82 1.82 12.63 2.96
C THR A 82 2.03 11.98 1.59
N ARG A 83 1.06 12.16 0.69
CA ARG A 83 1.12 11.72 -0.71
C ARG A 83 0.57 12.83 -1.61
N GLY A 84 1.33 13.21 -2.64
CA GLY A 84 0.88 14.20 -3.62
C GLY A 84 -0.32 13.69 -4.42
N LEU A 85 -1.33 14.55 -4.58
CA LEU A 85 -2.44 14.36 -5.50
C LEU A 85 -2.18 15.11 -6.82
N THR A 86 -2.95 14.79 -7.85
CA THR A 86 -2.91 15.54 -9.11
C THR A 86 -3.35 16.99 -8.91
N GLU A 87 -2.80 17.89 -9.74
CA GLU A 87 -3.23 19.28 -9.78
C GLU A 87 -4.72 19.41 -10.14
N GLY A 88 -5.37 20.46 -9.64
CA GLY A 88 -6.79 20.74 -9.88
C GLY A 88 -7.66 20.63 -8.63
N SER A 89 -8.98 20.45 -8.84
CA SER A 89 -9.96 20.41 -7.76
C SER A 89 -9.95 19.05 -7.05
N ASN A 90 -9.66 19.05 -5.76
CA ASN A 90 -9.65 17.86 -4.91
C ASN A 90 -10.84 17.92 -3.93
N GLN A 91 -11.91 17.18 -4.22
CA GLN A 91 -13.16 17.15 -3.42
C GLN A 91 -13.55 15.72 -2.98
N GLY A 92 -12.68 14.75 -3.21
CA GLY A 92 -12.94 13.34 -2.89
C GLY A 92 -12.85 13.04 -1.40
N THR A 93 -13.38 11.87 -1.02
CA THR A 93 -13.24 11.29 0.31
C THR A 93 -12.45 9.99 0.18
N PRO A 94 -11.36 9.80 0.93
CA PRO A 94 -10.65 8.53 0.97
C PRO A 94 -11.58 7.41 1.46
N LEU A 95 -11.50 6.24 0.84
CA LEU A 95 -12.14 5.02 1.34
C LEU A 95 -11.04 4.10 1.86
N VAL A 96 -11.26 3.53 3.03
CA VAL A 96 -10.32 2.68 3.75
C VAL A 96 -11.03 1.51 4.41
#